data_AF-A0A423JGQ3-F1
#
_entry.id   AF-A0A423JGQ3-F1
#
_cell.length_a   1.000
_cell.length_b   1.000
_cell.length_c   1.000
_cell.angle_alpha   90.00
_cell.angle_beta   90.00
_cell.angle_gamma   90.00
#
_symmetry.space_group_name_H-M   'P 1'
#
loop_
_entity.id
_entity.type
_entity.pdbx_description
1 polymer ?
#
loop_
_entity_poly.entity_id
_entity_poly.type
_entity_poly.pdbx_seq_one_letter_code
_entity_poly.pdbx_strand_id
1 'polypeptide(L)'
;MSRLELLTKWNRMIVRLQIEHEISARDFEKFSWKLGIPCVVLSAIVSASVFGSISDSSPVWLQYVAGVLSLLTLVLSSVQTFLNFDTRAAGHKDTAEKLGAISREIQDEIASGKDEAILGPIVFDIRKRIDSILLDAPTLPKSTIRRLGDVRVSTEPPPAGQDTVPA
;
A
#
# COMPACT_ATOMS: atom_id res chain seq x y z
N MET A 1 5.01 -25.26 21.76
CA MET A 1 4.12 -24.26 21.16
C MET A 1 2.93 -25.02 20.59
N SER A 2 1.74 -24.81 21.13
CA SER A 2 0.52 -25.49 20.65
C SER A 2 0.10 -24.95 19.28
N ARG A 3 -0.71 -25.70 18.54
CA ARG A 3 -1.24 -25.25 17.24
C ARG A 3 -2.08 -23.98 17.38
N LEU A 4 -2.78 -23.82 18.50
CA LEU A 4 -3.60 -22.65 18.81
C LEU A 4 -2.73 -21.41 19.09
N GLU A 5 -1.63 -21.58 19.82
CA GLU A 5 -0.63 -20.52 20.00
C GLU A 5 -0.01 -20.07 18.68
N LEU A 6 0.27 -21.01 17.78
CA LEU A 6 0.79 -20.75 16.45
C LEU A 6 -0.20 -19.91 15.62
N LEU A 7 -1.46 -20.33 15.55
CA LEU A 7 -2.52 -19.60 14.86
C LEU A 7 -2.70 -18.19 15.42
N THR A 8 -2.67 -18.03 16.75
CA THR A 8 -2.78 -16.72 17.39
C THR A 8 -1.59 -15.82 17.02
N LYS A 9 -0.37 -16.38 16.99
CA LYS A 9 0.83 -15.65 16.57
C LYS A 9 0.75 -15.25 15.09
N TRP A 10 0.29 -16.14 14.22
CA TRP A 10 0.10 -15.87 12.80
C TRP A 10 -0.98 -14.82 12.56
N ASN A 11 -2.10 -14.89 13.27
CA ASN A 11 -3.14 -13.87 13.19
C ASN A 11 -2.59 -12.47 13.49
N ARG A 12 -1.79 -12.32 14.56
CA ARG A 12 -1.15 -11.04 14.89
C ARG A 12 -0.18 -10.55 13.81
N MET A 13 0.55 -11.46 13.18
CA MET A 13 1.45 -11.15 12.06
C MET A 13 0.65 -10.71 10.82
N ILE A 14 -0.40 -11.44 10.47
CA ILE A 14 -1.25 -11.16 9.31
C ILE A 14 -1.94 -9.81 9.46
N VAL A 15 -2.54 -9.53 10.62
CA VAL A 15 -3.17 -8.23 10.89
C VAL A 15 -2.16 -7.09 10.77
N ARG A 16 -0.91 -7.29 11.22
CA ARG A 16 0.16 -6.30 11.01
C ARG A 16 0.40 -6.06 9.52
N LEU A 17 0.65 -7.12 8.76
CA LEU A 17 0.94 -7.04 7.33
C LEU A 17 -0.21 -6.42 6.54
N GLN A 18 -1.45 -6.75 6.90
CA GLN A 18 -2.65 -6.14 6.33
C GLN A 18 -2.64 -4.61 6.50
N ILE A 19 -2.36 -4.11 7.71
CA ILE A 19 -2.32 -2.67 7.97
C ILE A 19 -1.16 -2.02 7.20
N GLU A 20 0.00 -2.67 7.11
CA GLU A 20 1.16 -2.18 6.37
C GLU A 20 0.86 -2.03 4.87
N HIS A 21 0.15 -3.00 4.28
CA HIS A 21 -0.29 -2.94 2.89
C HIS A 21 -1.40 -1.90 2.68
N GLU A 22 -2.37 -1.79 3.59
CA GLU A 22 -3.45 -0.78 3.51
C GLU A 22 -2.90 0.65 3.54
N ILE A 23 -1.94 0.93 4.43
CA ILE A 23 -1.29 2.24 4.51
C ILE A 23 -0.48 2.52 3.24
N SER A 24 0.26 1.53 2.73
CA SER A 24 1.04 1.68 1.51
C SER A 24 0.13 1.96 0.30
N ALA A 25 -1.00 1.25 0.19
CA ALA A 25 -2.00 1.50 -0.85
C ALA A 25 -2.49 2.95 -0.81
N ARG A 26 -2.91 3.44 0.37
CA ARG A 26 -3.40 4.81 0.54
C ARG A 26 -2.35 5.86 0.21
N ASP A 27 -1.09 5.60 0.51
CA ASP A 27 -0.01 6.53 0.18
C ASP A 27 0.23 6.57 -1.33
N PHE A 28 0.20 5.43 -2.03
CA PHE A 28 0.29 5.39 -3.49
C PHE A 28 -0.91 6.04 -4.19
N GLU A 29 -2.13 5.89 -3.69
CA GLU A 29 -3.30 6.60 -4.23
C GLU A 29 -3.14 8.12 -4.09
N LYS A 30 -2.63 8.62 -2.97
CA LYS A 30 -2.37 10.05 -2.83
C LYS A 30 -1.35 10.54 -3.86
N PHE A 31 -0.35 9.74 -4.19
CA PHE A 31 0.63 10.09 -5.23
C PHE A 31 0.02 10.07 -6.64
N SER A 32 -0.85 9.10 -6.95
CA SER A 32 -1.53 9.06 -8.26
C SER A 32 -2.37 10.31 -8.48
N TRP A 33 -3.15 10.74 -7.48
CA TRP A 33 -3.96 11.95 -7.55
C TRP A 33 -3.13 13.23 -7.65
N LYS A 34 -2.03 13.32 -6.88
CA LYS A 34 -1.15 14.50 -6.87
C LYS A 34 -0.44 14.75 -8.21
N LEU A 35 -0.17 13.70 -8.99
CA LEU A 35 0.50 13.82 -10.29
C LEU A 35 -0.49 13.83 -11.46
N GLY A 36 -1.57 13.05 -11.37
CA GLY A 36 -2.59 12.98 -12.41
C GLY A 36 -3.33 14.31 -12.60
N ILE A 37 -3.76 14.97 -11.51
CA ILE A 37 -4.54 16.23 -11.61
C ILE A 37 -3.72 17.33 -12.31
N PRO A 38 -2.47 17.66 -11.91
CA PRO A 38 -1.67 18.64 -12.62
C PRO A 38 -1.38 18.26 -14.07
N CYS A 39 -1.15 16.98 -14.37
CA CYS A 39 -0.90 16.52 -15.73
C CYS A 39 -2.11 16.77 -16.65
N VAL A 40 -3.32 16.50 -16.17
CA VAL A 40 -4.57 16.74 -16.92
C VAL A 40 -4.78 18.25 -17.12
N VAL A 41 -4.58 19.06 -16.08
CA VAL A 41 -4.71 20.53 -16.17
C VAL A 41 -3.72 21.11 -17.18
N LEU A 42 -2.44 20.72 -17.12
CA LEU A 42 -1.43 21.19 -18.07
C LEU A 42 -1.76 20.74 -19.51
N SER A 43 -2.19 19.49 -19.69
CA SER A 43 -2.65 18.99 -21.00
C SER A 43 -3.78 19.83 -21.58
N ALA A 44 -4.76 20.21 -20.74
CA ALA A 44 -5.89 21.03 -21.16
C ALA A 44 -5.43 22.44 -21.57
N ILE A 45 -4.55 23.07 -20.79
CA ILE A 45 -4.01 24.40 -21.13
C ILE A 45 -3.16 24.34 -22.40
N VAL A 46 -2.36 23.28 -22.58
CA VAL A 46 -1.59 23.05 -23.82
C VAL A 46 -2.52 22.94 -25.01
N SER A 47 -3.55 22.09 -24.91
CA SER A 47 -4.51 21.90 -25.98
C SER A 47 -5.22 23.22 -26.33
N ALA A 48 -5.70 23.96 -25.33
CA ALA A 48 -6.33 25.27 -25.52
C ALA A 48 -5.37 26.29 -26.16
N SER A 49 -4.08 26.29 -25.78
CA SER A 49 -3.08 27.20 -26.33
C SER A 49 -2.75 26.89 -27.78
N VAL A 50 -2.64 25.59 -28.14
CA VAL A 50 -2.44 25.15 -29.52
C VAL A 50 -3.61 25.60 -30.40
N PHE A 51 -4.85 25.36 -29.97
CA PHE A 51 -6.04 25.82 -30.71
C PHE A 51 -6.14 27.35 -30.80
N GLY A 52 -5.76 28.08 -29.74
CA GLY A 52 -5.73 29.55 -29.75
C GLY A 52 -4.66 30.15 -30.65
N SER A 53 -3.57 29.42 -30.92
CA SER A 53 -2.47 29.87 -31.78
C SER A 53 -2.75 29.76 -33.28
N ILE A 54 -3.83 29.09 -33.70
CA ILE A 54 -4.21 28.91 -35.11
C ILE A 54 -4.70 30.22 -35.76
N SER A 55 -4.95 31.28 -34.99
CA SER A 55 -5.35 32.58 -35.55
C SER A 55 -4.14 33.37 -36.06
N ASP A 56 -4.23 33.94 -37.27
CA ASP A 56 -3.16 34.70 -37.95
C ASP A 56 -2.64 35.94 -37.18
N SER A 57 -3.34 36.36 -36.12
CA SER A 57 -2.98 37.51 -35.27
C SER A 57 -2.44 37.12 -33.89
N SER A 58 -2.14 35.84 -33.66
CA SER A 58 -1.74 35.36 -32.34
C SER A 58 -0.35 35.88 -31.94
N PRO A 59 -0.21 36.53 -30.78
CA PRO A 59 1.08 37.08 -30.35
C PRO A 59 2.10 35.98 -30.06
N VAL A 60 3.35 36.20 -30.49
CA VAL A 60 4.46 35.22 -30.46
C VAL A 60 4.70 34.61 -29.06
N TRP A 61 4.41 35.36 -27.98
CA TRP A 61 4.54 34.86 -26.61
C TRP A 61 3.63 33.65 -26.31
N LEU A 62 2.46 33.55 -26.94
CA LEU A 62 1.56 32.40 -26.77
C LEU A 62 2.17 31.11 -27.33
N GLN A 63 2.92 31.20 -28.43
CA GLN A 63 3.60 30.05 -29.04
C GLN A 63 4.70 29.50 -28.12
N TYR A 64 5.49 30.39 -27.49
CA TYR A 64 6.51 29.99 -26.52
C TYR A 64 5.90 29.34 -25.27
N VAL A 65 4.82 29.91 -24.74
CA VAL A 65 4.11 29.33 -23.59
C VAL A 65 3.54 27.96 -23.93
N ALA A 66 2.87 27.82 -25.09
CA ALA A 66 2.33 26.55 -25.55
C ALA A 66 3.44 25.48 -25.69
N GLY A 67 4.59 25.84 -26.24
CA GLY A 67 5.74 24.95 -26.39
C GLY A 67 6.30 24.44 -25.06
N VAL A 68 6.55 25.35 -24.10
CA VAL A 68 7.04 24.99 -22.76
C VAL A 68 6.03 24.11 -22.03
N LEU A 69 4.75 24.46 -22.11
CA LEU A 69 3.69 23.72 -21.43
C LEU A 69 3.48 22.33 -22.04
N SER A 70 3.68 22.18 -23.35
CA SER A 70 3.64 20.89 -24.05
C SER A 70 4.76 19.97 -23.56
N LEU A 71 5.97 20.50 -23.40
CA LEU A 71 7.10 19.74 -22.88
C LEU A 71 6.86 19.32 -21.42
N LEU A 72 6.38 20.22 -20.57
CA LEU A 72 6.03 19.90 -19.18
C LEU A 72 4.94 18.82 -19.10
N THR A 73 3.92 18.93 -19.94
CA THR A 73 2.84 17.94 -20.04
C THR A 73 3.37 16.57 -20.47
N LEU A 74 4.25 16.53 -21.48
CA LEU A 74 4.83 15.29 -21.96
C LEU A 74 5.68 14.61 -20.88
N VAL A 75 6.50 15.38 -20.16
CA VAL A 75 7.31 14.86 -19.05
C VAL A 75 6.42 14.32 -17.93
N LEU A 76 5.38 15.06 -17.52
CA LEU A 76 4.46 14.62 -16.48
C LEU A 76 3.67 13.37 -16.89
N SER A 77 3.17 13.34 -18.13
CA SER A 77 2.43 12.20 -18.67
C SER A 77 3.29 10.93 -18.73
N SER A 78 4.55 11.08 -19.16
CA SER A 78 5.54 10.01 -19.14
C SER A 78 5.76 9.50 -17.71
N VAL A 79 6.01 10.40 -16.74
CA VAL A 79 6.19 10.04 -15.33
C VAL A 79 4.95 9.34 -14.76
N GLN A 80 3.74 9.83 -15.05
CA GLN A 80 2.49 9.22 -14.61
C GLN A 80 2.33 7.80 -15.17
N THR A 81 2.63 7.61 -16.45
CA THR A 81 2.54 6.31 -17.14
C THR A 81 3.56 5.32 -16.59
N PHE A 82 4.81 5.75 -16.40
CA PHE A 82 5.88 4.88 -15.92
C PHE A 82 5.74 4.47 -14.45
N LEU A 83 5.19 5.34 -13.60
CA LEU A 83 5.07 5.05 -12.16
C LEU A 83 3.81 4.26 -11.79
N ASN A 84 2.78 4.30 -12.65
CA ASN A 84 1.55 3.51 -12.57
C ASN A 84 1.08 3.25 -11.13
N PHE A 85 0.92 4.35 -10.39
CA PHE A 85 0.66 4.35 -8.96
C PHE A 85 -0.66 3.66 -8.61
N ASP A 86 -1.65 3.71 -9.49
CA ASP A 86 -2.95 3.06 -9.31
C ASP A 86 -2.82 1.54 -9.32
N THR A 87 -2.04 0.96 -10.25
CA THR A 87 -1.77 -0.50 -10.24
C THR A 87 -1.00 -0.92 -9.00
N ARG A 88 -0.04 -0.11 -8.53
CA ARG A 88 0.71 -0.39 -7.30
C ARG A 88 -0.18 -0.34 -6.06
N ALA A 89 -1.05 0.66 -5.97
CA ALA A 89 -2.03 0.77 -4.91
C ALA A 89 -3.00 -0.42 -4.90
N ALA A 90 -3.51 -0.81 -6.08
CA ALA A 90 -4.40 -1.96 -6.23
C ALA A 90 -3.74 -3.27 -5.76
N GLY A 91 -2.47 -3.51 -6.12
CA GLY A 91 -1.75 -4.70 -5.64
C GLY A 91 -1.60 -4.76 -4.12
N HIS A 92 -1.36 -3.62 -3.48
CA HIS A 92 -1.33 -3.55 -2.01
C HIS A 92 -2.73 -3.76 -1.40
N LYS A 93 -3.79 -3.21 -1.98
CA LYS A 93 -5.19 -3.44 -1.51
C LYS A 93 -5.60 -4.90 -1.63
N ASP A 94 -5.33 -5.52 -2.78
CA ASP A 94 -5.62 -6.94 -3.03
C ASP A 94 -4.90 -7.84 -2.01
N THR A 95 -3.62 -7.57 -1.75
CA THR A 95 -2.85 -8.30 -0.72
C THR A 95 -3.45 -8.11 0.67
N ALA A 96 -3.81 -6.87 1.04
CA ALA A 96 -4.42 -6.57 2.34
C ALA A 96 -5.78 -7.28 2.52
N GLU A 97 -6.61 -7.31 1.47
CA GLU A 97 -7.90 -8.00 1.49
C GLU A 97 -7.74 -9.52 1.66
N LYS A 98 -6.83 -10.14 0.90
CA LYS A 98 -6.51 -11.57 1.01
C LYS A 98 -5.99 -11.94 2.41
N LEU A 99 -5.10 -11.13 2.97
CA LEU A 99 -4.61 -11.29 4.34
C LEU A 99 -5.73 -11.12 5.36
N GLY A 100 -6.61 -10.13 5.18
CA GLY A 100 -7.77 -9.90 6.04
C GLY A 100 -8.76 -11.08 6.03
N ALA A 101 -8.96 -11.72 4.88
CA ALA A 101 -9.79 -12.91 4.77
C ALA A 101 -9.21 -14.08 5.59
N ILE A 102 -7.90 -14.34 5.48
CA ILE A 102 -7.22 -15.37 6.29
C ILE A 102 -7.28 -15.04 7.77
N SER A 103 -7.11 -13.78 8.15
CA SER A 103 -7.20 -13.37 9.57
C SER A 103 -8.57 -13.70 10.18
N ARG A 104 -9.67 -13.47 9.44
CA ARG A 104 -11.03 -13.80 9.89
C ARG A 104 -11.21 -15.31 10.02
N GLU A 105 -10.74 -16.07 9.04
CA GLU A 105 -10.77 -17.54 9.07
C GLU A 105 -9.99 -18.10 10.28
N ILE A 106 -8.80 -17.56 10.57
CA ILE A 106 -8.04 -17.96 11.76
C ILE A 106 -8.81 -17.64 13.05
N GLN A 107 -9.49 -16.48 13.11
CA GLN A 107 -10.29 -16.11 14.27
C GLN A 107 -11.48 -17.05 14.46
N ASP A 108 -12.16 -17.43 13.38
CA ASP A 108 -13.25 -18.41 13.41
C ASP A 108 -12.77 -19.78 13.89
N GLU A 109 -11.60 -20.22 13.41
CA GLU A 109 -10.99 -21.48 13.83
C GLU A 109 -10.59 -21.46 15.31
N ILE A 110 -10.03 -20.35 15.81
CA ILE A 110 -9.72 -20.17 17.24
C ILE A 110 -11.01 -20.16 18.07
N ALA A 111 -12.05 -19.46 17.61
CA ALA A 111 -13.34 -19.35 18.32
C ALA A 111 -14.11 -20.68 18.35
N SER A 112 -13.92 -21.53 17.33
CA SER A 112 -14.59 -22.83 17.24
C SER A 112 -14.14 -23.84 18.30
N GLY A 113 -13.00 -23.60 18.97
CA GLY A 113 -12.52 -24.45 20.06
C GLY A 113 -12.23 -25.91 19.66
N LYS A 114 -11.93 -26.16 18.38
CA LYS A 114 -11.66 -27.51 17.84
C LYS A 114 -10.44 -28.15 18.52
N ASP A 115 -10.48 -29.48 18.61
CA ASP A 115 -9.39 -30.28 19.16
C ASP A 115 -8.10 -30.17 18.33
N GLU A 116 -6.95 -30.31 18.99
CA GLU A 116 -5.62 -30.10 18.41
C GLU A 116 -5.28 -31.10 17.29
N ALA A 117 -5.94 -32.27 17.30
CA ALA A 117 -5.85 -33.25 16.22
C ALA A 117 -6.51 -32.77 14.91
N ILE A 118 -7.61 -32.02 15.00
CA ILE A 118 -8.39 -31.52 13.85
C ILE A 118 -7.76 -30.24 13.27
N LEU A 119 -7.11 -29.44 14.12
CA LEU A 119 -6.36 -28.25 13.73
C LEU A 119 -5.17 -28.56 12.80
N GLY A 120 -4.74 -29.82 12.71
CA GLY A 120 -3.55 -30.20 11.97
C GLY A 120 -3.57 -29.86 10.47
N PRO A 121 -4.52 -30.41 9.71
CA PRO A 121 -4.69 -30.10 8.30
C PRO A 121 -5.03 -28.62 8.06
N ILE A 122 -5.80 -27.99 8.94
CA ILE A 122 -6.24 -26.59 8.83
C ILE A 122 -5.04 -25.64 8.91
N VAL A 123 -4.17 -25.84 9.91
CA VAL A 123 -2.94 -25.04 10.06
C VAL A 123 -2.03 -25.18 8.84
N PHE A 124 -1.94 -26.38 8.26
CA PHE A 124 -1.13 -26.61 7.06
C PHE A 124 -1.70 -25.89 5.83
N ASP A 125 -3.02 -25.92 5.63
CA ASP A 125 -3.68 -25.20 4.53
C ASP A 125 -3.51 -23.68 4.66
N ILE A 126 -3.81 -23.14 5.85
CA ILE A 126 -3.63 -21.72 6.17
C ILE A 126 -2.19 -21.28 5.90
N ARG A 127 -1.21 -22.08 6.32
CA ARG A 127 0.21 -21.79 6.05
C ARG A 127 0.48 -21.65 4.56
N LYS A 128 0.05 -22.64 3.76
CA LYS A 128 0.28 -22.66 2.32
C LYS A 128 -0.33 -21.44 1.64
N ARG A 129 -1.53 -21.03 2.08
CA ARG A 129 -2.22 -19.85 1.55
C ARG A 129 -1.52 -18.55 1.94
N ILE A 130 -1.06 -18.42 3.19
CA ILE A 130 -0.23 -17.28 3.62
C ILE A 130 1.03 -17.20 2.76
N ASP A 131 1.77 -18.31 2.63
CA ASP A 131 3.01 -18.36 1.86
C ASP A 131 2.77 -17.97 0.39
N SER A 132 1.65 -18.42 -0.21
CA SER A 132 1.25 -18.03 -1.56
C SER A 132 0.96 -16.53 -1.69
N ILE A 133 0.24 -15.94 -0.72
CA ILE A 133 -0.07 -14.50 -0.75
C ILE A 133 1.20 -13.68 -0.58
N LEU A 134 2.11 -14.08 0.31
CA LEU A 134 3.36 -13.37 0.56
C LEU A 134 4.34 -13.48 -0.60
N LEU A 135 4.27 -14.56 -1.39
CA LEU A 135 5.07 -14.72 -2.60
C LEU A 135 4.65 -13.72 -3.68
N ASP A 136 3.35 -13.50 -3.83
CA ASP A 136 2.76 -12.58 -4.82
C ASP A 136 2.70 -11.12 -4.31
N ALA A 137 2.98 -10.90 -3.02
CA ALA A 137 2.83 -9.61 -2.39
C ALA A 137 3.82 -8.57 -2.95
N PRO A 138 3.35 -7.36 -3.31
CA PRO A 138 4.23 -6.26 -3.68
C PRO A 138 5.12 -5.85 -2.51
N THR A 139 6.35 -5.43 -2.81
CA THR A 139 7.33 -5.06 -1.79
C THR A 139 6.88 -3.86 -0.97
N LEU A 140 7.02 -3.96 0.35
CA LEU A 140 6.64 -2.88 1.26
C LEU A 140 7.68 -1.75 1.26
N PRO A 141 7.26 -0.48 1.14
CA PRO A 141 8.15 0.65 1.29
C PRO A 141 8.77 0.70 2.70
N LYS A 142 10.08 0.92 2.79
CA LYS A 142 10.81 1.06 4.07
C LYS A 142 10.25 2.19 4.96
N SER A 143 9.71 3.25 4.33
CA SER A 143 9.06 4.35 5.04
C SER A 143 7.81 3.92 5.79
N THR A 144 7.00 3.01 5.22
CA THR A 144 5.81 2.46 5.87
C THR A 144 6.19 1.62 7.08
N ILE A 145 7.17 0.72 6.93
CA ILE A 145 7.66 -0.15 8.00
C ILE A 145 8.17 0.67 9.19
N ARG A 146 8.95 1.74 8.92
CA ARG A 146 9.45 2.65 9.98
C ARG A 146 8.30 3.34 10.72
N ARG A 147 7.32 3.91 10.00
CA ARG A 147 6.16 4.59 10.59
C ARG A 147 5.35 3.68 11.51
N LEU A 148 5.12 2.43 11.11
CA LEU A 148 4.40 1.47 11.96
C LEU A 148 5.24 0.96 13.13
N GLY A 149 6.56 0.86 12.97
CA GLY A 149 7.48 0.56 14.06
C GLY A 149 7.39 1.60 15.18
N ASP A 150 7.44 2.88 14.82
CA ASP A 150 7.42 4.00 15.77
C ASP A 150 6.07 4.10 16.51
N VAL A 151 4.95 3.84 15.81
CA VAL A 151 3.61 3.81 16.43
C VAL A 151 3.50 2.68 17.46
N ARG A 152 4.06 1.50 17.19
CA ARG A 152 4.01 0.38 18.14
C ARG A 152 4.77 0.66 19.43
N VAL A 153 6.01 1.17 19.31
CA VAL A 153 6.85 1.52 20.47
C VAL A 153 6.14 2.51 21.38
N SER A 154 5.30 3.38 20.81
CA SER A 154 4.56 4.40 21.57
C SER A 154 3.29 3.86 22.25
N THR A 155 2.77 2.70 21.83
CA THR A 155 1.50 2.12 22.33
C THR A 155 1.66 0.93 23.26
N GLU A 156 2.86 0.35 23.35
CA GLU A 156 3.17 -0.72 24.29
C GLU A 156 3.57 -0.09 25.63
N PRO A 157 2.87 -0.36 26.76
CA PRO A 157 3.31 0.15 28.05
C PRO A 157 4.72 -0.39 28.35
N PRO A 158 5.59 0.39 29.03
CA PRO A 158 6.93 -0.06 29.37
C PRO A 158 6.86 -1.43 30.04
N PRO A 159 7.81 -2.35 29.73
CA PRO A 159 7.76 -3.70 30.26
C PRO A 159 7.65 -3.66 31.78
N ALA A 160 6.54 -4.16 32.30
CA ALA A 160 6.30 -4.26 33.73
C ALA A 160 7.36 -5.20 34.34
N GLY A 161 8.19 -4.66 35.22
CA GLY A 161 9.06 -5.42 36.11
C GLY A 161 10.20 -6.17 35.43
N GLN A 162 11.25 -5.46 35.03
CA GLN A 162 12.59 -6.01 35.25
C GLN A 162 13.00 -5.58 36.66
N ASP A 163 12.68 -6.43 37.63
CA ASP A 163 13.23 -6.33 38.98
C ASP A 163 14.75 -6.35 38.84
N THR A 164 15.37 -5.21 39.12
CA THR A 164 16.79 -5.08 39.33
C THR A 164 17.15 -5.98 40.51
N VAL A 165 17.74 -7.13 40.22
CA VAL A 165 18.41 -7.96 41.23
C VAL A 165 19.67 -7.19 41.66
N PRO A 166 19.77 -6.72 42.92
CA PRO A 166 21.02 -6.18 43.41
C PRO A 166 21.97 -7.35 43.74
N ALA A 167 23.22 -7.21 43.32
CA ALA A 167 24.35 -7.96 43.87
C ALA A 167 25.07 -7.08 44.89
#